data_AF-A0A7L4ZR16-F1
#
_entry.id   AF-A0A7L4ZR16-F1
#
_cell.length_a   1.000
_cell.length_b   1.000
_cell.length_c   1.000
_cell.angle_alpha   90.00
_cell.angle_beta   90.00
_cell.angle_gamma   90.00
#
_symmetry.space_group_name_H-M   'P 1'
#
loop_
_entity.id
_entity.type
_entity.pdbx_description
1 polymer ?
#
loop_
_entity_poly.entity_id
_entity_poly.type
_entity_poly.pdbx_seq_one_letter_code
_entity_poly.pdbx_strand_id
1 'polypeptide(L)'
;MTEFIERYKKLSDKELLAIIANASSYTSIALEAAKQELIARGISPDHLAELETQNIIDTKEKEALLQKRKVERERSKTDFFTLFITVNPFLKQLASHERLIRIMSWIFTVISIYVIFVLVYFIKTYGYLFTVNQYEIGEYFDYQFSRYGIGTSYLLLCLVYIISIIPGTILFWKRKRLGWVLTTFYMVSVAVGLFFLLLYYTTKPGYQFNRMVDEFMMSDLPMWYSLYIAFLVFCLYVLFKGKVKNVFKIKKGVGFLIVILAIIFQVLLWYPFITLIK
;
A
#
# COMPACT_ATOMS: atom_id res chain seq x y z
N MET A 1 -33.60 -49.93 -21.45
CA MET A 1 -34.43 -49.46 -20.32
C MET A 1 -33.86 -49.86 -18.96
N THR A 2 -33.35 -51.08 -18.79
CA THR A 2 -32.92 -51.64 -17.50
C THR A 2 -31.76 -50.91 -16.81
N GLU A 3 -30.80 -50.37 -17.56
CA GLU A 3 -29.59 -49.76 -16.98
C GLU A 3 -29.85 -48.46 -16.19
N PHE A 4 -30.74 -47.58 -16.67
CA PHE A 4 -31.10 -46.34 -15.97
C PHE A 4 -31.92 -46.60 -14.71
N ILE A 5 -32.82 -47.58 -14.76
CA ILE A 5 -33.71 -47.93 -13.63
C ILE A 5 -32.87 -48.45 -12.45
N GLU A 6 -31.91 -49.34 -12.69
CA GLU A 6 -31.04 -49.85 -11.61
C GLU A 6 -30.11 -48.78 -11.05
N ARG A 7 -29.63 -47.87 -11.90
CA ARG A 7 -28.76 -46.77 -11.48
C ARG A 7 -29.52 -45.73 -10.65
N TYR A 8 -30.75 -45.40 -11.03
CA TYR A 8 -31.56 -44.35 -10.40
C TYR A 8 -32.17 -44.78 -9.07
N LYS A 9 -32.37 -46.08 -8.85
CA LYS A 9 -32.67 -46.64 -7.52
C LYS A 9 -31.62 -46.30 -6.46
N LYS A 10 -30.36 -46.08 -6.84
CA LYS A 10 -29.26 -45.76 -5.91
C LYS A 10 -29.08 -44.25 -5.67
N LEU A 11 -29.77 -43.41 -6.45
CA LEU A 11 -29.67 -41.95 -6.33
C LEU A 11 -30.66 -41.41 -5.29
N SER A 12 -30.26 -40.33 -4.62
CA SER A 12 -31.15 -39.57 -3.75
C SER A 12 -32.20 -38.80 -4.55
N ASP A 13 -33.32 -38.45 -3.91
CA ASP A 13 -34.40 -37.70 -4.57
C ASP A 13 -33.90 -36.35 -5.13
N LYS A 14 -32.96 -35.71 -4.42
CA LYS A 14 -32.31 -34.47 -4.87
C LYS A 14 -31.48 -34.67 -6.15
N GLU A 15 -30.81 -35.80 -6.30
CA GLU A 15 -30.02 -36.13 -7.49
C GLU A 15 -30.92 -36.50 -8.68
N LEU A 16 -32.03 -37.21 -8.43
CA LEU A 16 -33.04 -37.52 -9.44
C LEU A 16 -33.73 -36.25 -9.96
N LEU A 17 -34.08 -35.33 -9.05
CA LEU A 17 -34.62 -34.01 -9.41
C LEU A 17 -33.61 -33.16 -10.18
N ALA A 18 -32.31 -33.28 -9.88
CA ALA A 18 -31.26 -32.57 -10.63
C ALA A 18 -31.08 -33.10 -12.07
N ILE A 19 -31.32 -34.40 -12.31
CA ILE A 19 -31.33 -35.00 -13.65
C ILE A 19 -32.52 -34.45 -14.45
N ILE A 20 -33.70 -34.38 -13.83
CA ILE A 20 -34.91 -33.83 -14.45
C ILE A 20 -34.76 -32.33 -14.76
N ALA A 21 -34.17 -31.56 -13.83
CA ALA A 21 -33.93 -30.14 -14.00
C ALA A 21 -32.92 -29.82 -15.13
N ASN A 22 -31.99 -30.74 -15.42
CA ASN A 22 -31.04 -30.63 -16.52
C ASN A 22 -31.47 -31.43 -17.75
N ALA A 23 -32.76 -31.38 -18.11
CA ALA A 23 -33.32 -32.13 -19.24
C ALA A 23 -32.56 -31.97 -20.57
N SER A 24 -31.87 -30.85 -20.79
CA SER A 24 -31.04 -30.59 -21.97
C SER A 24 -29.77 -31.45 -22.05
N SER A 25 -29.31 -32.01 -20.93
CA SER A 25 -28.06 -32.79 -20.82
C SER A 25 -28.30 -34.29 -20.80
N TYR A 26 -29.55 -34.74 -20.80
CA TYR A 26 -29.93 -36.15 -20.67
C TYR A 26 -30.86 -36.59 -21.82
N THR A 27 -30.84 -37.88 -22.12
CA THR A 27 -31.74 -38.47 -23.11
C THR A 27 -33.17 -38.58 -22.55
N SER A 28 -34.18 -38.55 -23.42
CA SER A 28 -35.60 -38.66 -23.01
C SER A 28 -35.88 -39.91 -22.16
N ILE A 29 -35.25 -41.03 -22.50
CA ILE A 29 -35.37 -42.32 -21.79
C ILE A 29 -34.83 -42.22 -20.35
N ALA A 30 -33.78 -41.44 -20.13
CA ALA A 30 -33.23 -41.19 -18.79
C ALA A 30 -34.16 -40.28 -17.97
N LEU A 31 -34.78 -39.29 -18.60
CA LEU A 31 -35.73 -38.39 -17.93
C LEU A 31 -37.00 -39.14 -17.50
N GLU A 32 -37.53 -40.01 -18.36
CA GLU A 32 -38.69 -40.85 -18.04
C GLU A 32 -38.38 -41.84 -16.90
N ALA A 33 -37.21 -42.48 -16.92
CA ALA A 33 -36.80 -43.39 -15.86
C ALA A 33 -36.64 -42.67 -14.50
N ALA A 34 -36.12 -41.44 -14.49
CA ALA A 34 -36.02 -40.64 -13.27
C ALA A 34 -37.39 -40.21 -12.74
N LYS A 35 -38.32 -39.82 -13.62
CA LYS A 35 -39.72 -39.48 -13.25
C LYS A 35 -40.45 -40.70 -12.69
N GLN A 36 -40.33 -41.85 -13.33
CA GLN A 36 -40.94 -43.11 -12.87
C GLN A 36 -40.41 -43.55 -11.51
N GLU A 37 -39.10 -43.41 -11.26
CA GLU A 37 -38.51 -43.75 -9.97
C GLU A 37 -38.97 -42.80 -8.85
N LEU A 38 -39.13 -41.50 -9.11
CA LEU A 38 -39.68 -40.55 -8.12
C LEU A 38 -41.15 -40.81 -7.81
N ILE A 39 -41.95 -41.17 -8.83
CA ILE A 39 -43.35 -41.59 -8.64
C ILE A 39 -43.41 -42.90 -7.83
N ALA A 40 -42.53 -43.86 -8.11
CA ALA A 40 -42.45 -45.12 -7.38
C ALA A 40 -42.08 -44.93 -5.89
N ARG A 41 -41.40 -43.83 -5.55
CA ARG A 41 -41.09 -43.41 -4.17
C ARG A 41 -42.20 -42.64 -3.47
N GLY A 42 -43.36 -42.48 -4.12
CA GLY A 42 -44.54 -41.84 -3.53
C GLY A 42 -44.55 -40.31 -3.64
N ILE A 43 -43.71 -39.72 -4.49
CA ILE A 43 -43.78 -38.28 -4.76
C ILE A 43 -44.94 -38.02 -5.73
N SER A 44 -45.92 -37.25 -5.27
CA SER A 44 -47.08 -36.87 -6.08
C SER A 44 -46.64 -36.13 -7.35
N PRO A 45 -47.27 -36.39 -8.52
CA PRO A 45 -46.98 -35.66 -9.75
C PRO A 45 -47.13 -34.14 -9.62
N ASP A 46 -48.01 -33.66 -8.74
CA ASP A 46 -48.17 -32.23 -8.47
C ASP A 46 -46.96 -31.65 -7.72
N HIS A 47 -46.36 -32.43 -6.81
CA HIS A 47 -45.16 -32.03 -6.06
C HIS A 47 -43.90 -32.08 -6.94
N LEU A 48 -43.87 -32.97 -7.94
CA LEU A 48 -42.82 -33.01 -8.98
C LEU A 48 -42.80 -31.73 -9.81
N ALA A 49 -43.97 -31.22 -10.22
CA ALA A 49 -44.06 -29.97 -10.98
C ALA A 49 -43.58 -28.75 -10.17
N GLU A 50 -43.90 -28.71 -8.88
CA GLU A 50 -43.46 -27.66 -7.96
C GLU A 50 -41.93 -27.68 -7.76
N LEU A 51 -41.35 -28.87 -7.55
CA LEU A 51 -39.90 -29.06 -7.39
C LEU A 51 -39.11 -28.80 -8.68
N GLU A 52 -39.65 -29.12 -9.85
CA GLU A 52 -39.09 -28.73 -11.14
C GLU A 52 -39.04 -27.21 -11.26
N THR A 53 -40.13 -26.53 -10.90
CA THR A 53 -40.23 -25.06 -10.97
C THR A 53 -39.23 -24.39 -10.02
N GLN A 54 -39.12 -24.89 -8.78
CA GLN A 54 -38.20 -24.36 -7.78
C GLN A 54 -36.72 -24.56 -8.19
N ASN A 55 -36.36 -25.73 -8.73
CA ASN A 55 -35.00 -25.98 -9.20
C ASN A 55 -34.62 -25.10 -10.41
N ILE A 56 -35.57 -24.82 -11.31
CA ILE A 56 -35.35 -23.91 -12.44
C ILE A 56 -35.08 -22.48 -11.94
N ILE A 57 -35.79 -22.04 -10.89
CA ILE A 57 -35.55 -20.74 -10.26
C ILE A 57 -34.16 -20.72 -9.61
N ASP A 58 -33.82 -21.72 -8.80
CA ASP A 58 -32.53 -21.82 -8.10
C ASP A 58 -31.33 -21.89 -9.06
N THR A 59 -31.47 -22.61 -10.18
CA THR A 59 -30.42 -22.70 -11.21
C THR A 59 -30.26 -21.38 -11.96
N LYS A 60 -31.36 -20.72 -12.36
CA LYS A 60 -31.32 -19.38 -12.97
C LYS A 60 -30.71 -18.34 -12.04
N GLU A 61 -31.03 -18.38 -10.74
CA GLU A 61 -30.42 -17.48 -9.75
C GLU A 61 -28.91 -17.72 -9.59
N LYS A 62 -28.48 -18.99 -9.53
CA LYS A 62 -27.06 -19.35 -9.49
C LYS A 62 -26.31 -18.91 -10.74
N GLU A 63 -26.90 -19.09 -11.92
CA GLU A 63 -26.32 -18.64 -13.18
C GLU A 63 -26.22 -17.11 -13.24
N ALA A 64 -27.26 -16.39 -12.82
CA ALA A 64 -27.25 -14.93 -12.75
C ALA A 64 -26.18 -14.42 -11.77
N LEU A 65 -26.00 -15.07 -10.61
CA LEU A 65 -24.94 -14.75 -9.65
C LEU A 65 -23.55 -15.01 -10.23
N LEU A 66 -23.36 -16.12 -10.94
CA LEU A 66 -22.08 -16.43 -11.59
C LEU A 66 -21.76 -15.45 -12.72
N GLN A 67 -22.75 -15.04 -13.51
CA GLN A 67 -22.58 -14.02 -14.54
C GLN A 67 -22.23 -12.65 -13.93
N LYS A 68 -22.93 -12.22 -12.87
CA LYS A 68 -22.59 -10.99 -12.14
C LYS A 68 -21.15 -11.00 -11.64
N ARG A 69 -20.70 -12.11 -11.02
CA ARG A 69 -19.31 -12.29 -10.56
C ARG A 69 -18.29 -12.26 -11.69
N LYS A 70 -18.61 -12.82 -12.87
CA LYS A 70 -17.74 -12.75 -14.06
C LYS A 70 -17.57 -11.31 -14.55
N VAL A 71 -18.68 -10.56 -14.67
CA VAL A 71 -18.68 -9.15 -15.09
C VAL A 71 -17.88 -8.28 -14.13
N GLU A 72 -18.02 -8.47 -12.81
CA GLU A 72 -17.23 -7.75 -11.80
C GLU A 72 -15.72 -8.08 -11.89
N ARG A 73 -15.38 -9.35 -12.14
CA ARG A 73 -13.99 -9.78 -12.31
C ARG A 73 -13.36 -9.19 -13.58
N GLU A 74 -14.12 -9.07 -14.66
CA GLU A 74 -13.65 -8.43 -15.89
C GLU A 74 -13.50 -6.91 -15.74
N ARG A 75 -14.45 -6.25 -15.08
CA ARG A 75 -14.32 -4.82 -14.72
C ARG A 75 -13.07 -4.56 -13.89
N SER A 76 -12.87 -5.31 -12.82
CA SER A 76 -11.69 -5.16 -11.95
C SER A 76 -10.35 -5.45 -12.64
N LYS A 77 -10.30 -6.43 -13.55
CA LYS A 77 -9.10 -6.64 -14.39
C LYS A 77 -8.81 -5.43 -15.27
N THR A 78 -9.83 -4.88 -15.89
CA THR A 78 -9.70 -3.73 -16.80
C THR A 78 -9.24 -2.48 -16.03
N ASP A 79 -9.77 -2.25 -14.84
CA ASP A 79 -9.36 -1.16 -13.94
C ASP A 79 -7.92 -1.34 -13.45
N PHE A 80 -7.49 -2.57 -13.15
CA PHE A 80 -6.11 -2.82 -12.74
C PHE A 80 -5.11 -2.57 -13.87
N PHE A 81 -5.41 -3.02 -15.09
CA PHE A 81 -4.55 -2.79 -16.25
C PHE A 81 -4.46 -1.30 -16.63
N THR A 82 -5.56 -0.55 -16.54
CA THR A 82 -5.56 0.90 -16.81
C THR A 82 -4.73 1.68 -15.80
N LEU A 83 -4.77 1.30 -14.52
CA LEU A 83 -3.86 1.84 -13.50
C LEU A 83 -2.39 1.51 -13.82
N PHE A 84 -2.09 0.27 -14.23
CA PHE A 84 -0.72 -0.14 -14.55
C PHE A 84 -0.14 0.59 -15.76
N ILE A 85 -0.95 0.79 -16.82
CA ILE A 85 -0.57 1.58 -18.00
C ILE A 85 -0.31 3.05 -17.64
N THR A 86 -1.09 3.61 -16.71
CA THR A 86 -0.92 5.01 -16.27
C THR A 86 0.39 5.22 -15.52
N VAL A 87 0.94 4.17 -14.93
CA VAL A 87 2.06 4.23 -13.99
C VAL A 87 3.36 3.71 -14.59
N ASN A 88 3.29 2.87 -15.62
CA ASN A 88 4.48 2.30 -16.26
C ASN A 88 5.36 3.40 -16.90
N PRO A 89 6.60 3.61 -16.44
CA PRO A 89 7.50 4.60 -17.04
C PRO A 89 8.12 4.13 -18.37
N PHE A 90 8.08 2.83 -18.67
CA PHE A 90 8.74 2.22 -19.83
C PHE A 90 7.87 2.18 -21.09
N LEU A 91 6.71 2.84 -21.09
CA LEU A 91 5.90 2.97 -22.31
C LEU A 91 6.67 3.77 -23.37
N LYS A 92 6.82 3.16 -24.55
CA LYS A 92 7.66 3.67 -25.64
C LYS A 92 7.21 5.04 -26.17
N GLN A 93 5.94 5.42 -26.00
CA GLN A 93 5.35 6.65 -26.53
C GLN A 93 5.31 7.84 -25.55
N LEU A 94 5.90 7.72 -24.35
CA LEU A 94 5.88 8.81 -23.37
C LEU A 94 6.89 9.90 -23.67
N ALA A 95 6.47 11.17 -23.54
CA ALA A 95 7.38 12.30 -23.49
C ALA A 95 8.38 12.14 -22.33
N SER A 96 9.62 12.59 -22.53
CA SER A 96 10.72 12.43 -21.55
C SER A 96 10.37 12.94 -20.14
N HIS A 97 9.65 14.06 -20.04
CA HIS A 97 9.23 14.61 -18.75
C HIS A 97 8.17 13.74 -18.05
N GLU A 98 7.20 13.19 -18.79
CA GLU A 98 6.21 12.25 -18.21
C GLU A 98 6.88 10.96 -17.72
N ARG A 99 7.87 10.45 -18.47
CA ARG A 99 8.68 9.31 -18.02
C ARG A 99 9.38 9.60 -16.70
N LEU A 100 10.01 10.77 -16.57
CA LEU A 100 10.66 11.19 -15.32
C LEU A 100 9.65 11.28 -14.17
N ILE A 101 8.46 11.86 -14.38
CA ILE A 101 7.46 11.97 -13.32
C ILE A 101 6.98 10.56 -12.90
N ARG A 102 6.80 9.63 -13.84
CA ARG A 102 6.43 8.24 -13.52
C ARG A 102 7.53 7.50 -12.75
N ILE A 103 8.79 7.68 -13.11
CA ILE A 103 9.92 7.12 -12.34
C ILE A 103 9.94 7.71 -10.92
N MET A 104 9.74 9.02 -10.78
CA MET A 104 9.64 9.66 -9.45
C MET A 104 8.46 9.16 -8.64
N SER A 105 7.32 8.96 -9.29
CA SER A 105 6.15 8.34 -8.67
C SER A 105 6.50 6.99 -8.04
N TRP A 106 7.27 6.13 -8.72
CA TRP A 106 7.75 4.86 -8.17
C TRP A 106 8.72 5.05 -7.02
N ILE A 107 9.71 5.93 -7.17
CA ILE A 107 10.69 6.24 -6.12
C ILE A 107 9.97 6.70 -4.84
N PHE A 108 9.04 7.65 -4.95
CA PHE A 108 8.28 8.15 -3.81
C PHE A 108 7.35 7.11 -3.20
N THR A 109 6.80 6.20 -4.00
CA THR A 109 6.05 5.05 -3.49
C THR A 109 6.93 4.12 -2.65
N VAL A 110 8.12 3.77 -3.12
CA VAL A 110 9.07 2.95 -2.34
C VAL A 110 9.47 3.65 -1.05
N ILE A 111 9.79 4.95 -1.10
CA ILE A 111 10.11 5.75 0.09
C ILE A 111 8.92 5.78 1.06
N SER A 112 7.70 5.96 0.56
CA SER A 112 6.49 6.01 1.39
C SER A 112 6.25 4.68 2.09
N ILE A 113 6.41 3.55 1.38
CA ILE A 113 6.30 2.21 1.95
C ILE A 113 7.39 1.99 3.01
N TYR A 114 8.62 2.40 2.74
CA TYR A 114 9.72 2.32 3.70
C TYR A 114 9.41 3.12 4.98
N VAL A 115 8.92 4.36 4.84
CA VAL A 115 8.53 5.20 5.99
C VAL A 115 7.40 4.54 6.79
N ILE A 116 6.41 3.94 6.13
CA ILE A 116 5.34 3.19 6.81
C ILE A 116 5.94 1.99 7.57
N PHE A 117 6.85 1.24 6.96
CA PHE A 117 7.49 0.09 7.59
C PHE A 117 8.29 0.50 8.83
N VAL A 118 9.10 1.56 8.72
CA VAL A 118 9.86 2.12 9.85
C VAL A 118 8.91 2.59 10.96
N LEU A 119 7.79 3.22 10.60
CA LEU A 119 6.79 3.65 11.58
C LEU A 119 6.14 2.48 12.30
N VAL A 120 5.70 1.45 11.58
CA VAL A 120 5.09 0.26 12.18
C VAL A 120 6.09 -0.45 13.09
N TYR A 121 7.35 -0.54 12.67
CA TYR A 121 8.44 -1.04 13.51
C TYR A 121 8.62 -0.18 14.77
N PHE A 122 8.64 1.14 14.62
CA PHE A 122 8.75 2.07 15.75
C PHE A 122 7.58 1.92 16.72
N ILE A 123 6.34 1.90 16.23
CA ILE A 123 5.14 1.70 17.07
C ILE A 123 5.16 0.33 17.74
N LYS A 124 5.58 -0.73 17.04
CA LYS A 124 5.65 -2.07 17.65
C LYS A 124 6.72 -2.14 18.73
N THR A 125 7.90 -1.60 18.46
CA THR A 125 9.05 -1.65 19.37
C THR A 125 8.84 -0.74 20.58
N TYR A 126 8.43 0.51 20.36
CA TYR A 126 8.30 1.52 21.42
C TYR A 126 6.88 1.66 21.97
N GLY A 127 5.85 1.31 21.20
CA GLY A 127 4.47 1.28 21.69
C GLY A 127 4.21 0.12 22.66
N TYR A 128 4.84 -1.04 22.44
CA TYR A 128 4.78 -2.17 23.39
C TYR A 128 5.47 -1.83 24.73
N LEU A 129 6.56 -1.06 24.68
CA LEU A 129 7.21 -0.49 25.87
C LEU A 129 6.28 0.45 26.66
N PHE A 130 5.45 1.24 25.98
CA PHE A 130 4.46 2.12 26.61
C PHE A 130 3.26 1.38 27.23
N THR A 131 2.93 0.16 26.76
CA THR A 131 1.75 -0.58 27.23
C THR A 131 2.06 -1.60 28.32
N VAL A 132 3.28 -2.15 28.37
CA VAL A 132 3.59 -3.29 29.24
C VAL A 132 4.35 -2.90 30.52
N ASN A 133 5.05 -1.77 30.57
CA ASN A 133 5.91 -1.41 31.71
C ASN A 133 5.69 0.01 32.22
N GLN A 134 4.47 0.31 32.70
CA GLN A 134 4.18 1.59 33.37
C GLN A 134 4.87 1.76 34.74
N TYR A 135 5.52 0.73 35.29
CA TYR A 135 6.05 0.78 36.66
C TYR A 135 7.56 0.84 36.83
N GLU A 136 8.39 0.47 35.83
CA GLU A 136 9.87 0.49 36.00
C GLU A 136 10.66 0.97 34.77
N ILE A 137 10.08 0.92 33.56
CA ILE A 137 10.77 1.37 32.33
C ILE A 137 10.27 2.76 31.89
N GLY A 138 9.09 3.16 32.37
CA GLY A 138 8.57 4.52 32.24
C GLY A 138 9.57 5.55 32.77
N GLU A 139 10.18 5.33 33.93
CA GLU A 139 11.13 6.29 34.50
C GLU A 139 12.43 6.43 33.71
N TYR A 140 12.99 5.37 33.11
CA TYR A 140 14.23 5.48 32.33
C TYR A 140 14.00 6.23 31.00
N PHE A 141 12.86 5.97 30.36
CA PHE A 141 12.48 6.67 29.14
C PHE A 141 12.01 8.10 29.43
N ASP A 142 11.24 8.34 30.49
CA ASP A 142 10.82 9.67 30.90
C ASP A 142 12.03 10.48 31.41
N TYR A 143 13.04 9.85 32.00
CA TYR A 143 14.31 10.49 32.37
C TYR A 143 15.16 10.87 31.14
N GLN A 144 15.34 9.98 30.15
CA GLN A 144 16.08 10.31 28.92
C GLN A 144 15.30 11.28 28.00
N PHE A 145 13.97 11.16 27.91
CA PHE A 145 13.13 12.04 27.09
C PHE A 145 12.87 13.40 27.76
N SER A 146 12.73 13.47 29.10
CA SER A 146 12.57 14.75 29.81
C SER A 146 13.89 15.49 30.03
N ARG A 147 15.01 14.80 30.23
CA ARG A 147 16.33 15.44 30.43
C ARG A 147 16.84 16.16 29.17
N TYR A 148 16.40 15.75 27.98
CA TYR A 148 16.77 16.41 26.73
C TYR A 148 15.61 17.11 25.99
N GLY A 149 14.35 17.02 26.48
CA GLY A 149 13.19 17.64 25.83
C GLY A 149 12.85 17.08 24.44
N ILE A 150 13.26 15.84 24.15
CA ILE A 150 13.27 15.24 22.80
C ILE A 150 11.92 14.57 22.43
N GLY A 151 11.07 14.26 23.41
CA GLY A 151 9.92 13.36 23.21
C GLY A 151 8.84 13.93 22.30
N THR A 152 8.46 15.18 22.54
CA THR A 152 7.41 15.86 21.77
C THR A 152 7.89 16.30 20.39
N SER A 153 9.16 16.72 20.26
CA SER A 153 9.74 17.18 19.00
C SER A 153 9.98 16.03 18.02
N TYR A 154 10.42 14.86 18.49
CA TYR A 154 10.63 13.68 17.65
C TYR A 154 9.32 13.09 17.13
N LEU A 155 8.29 12.99 17.97
CA LEU A 155 6.97 12.49 17.56
C LEU A 155 6.32 13.45 16.54
N LEU A 156 6.42 14.76 16.77
CA LEU A 156 5.94 15.77 15.82
C LEU A 156 6.68 15.68 14.47
N LEU A 157 7.99 15.42 14.49
CA LEU A 157 8.80 15.23 13.29
C LEU A 157 8.38 13.99 12.49
N CYS A 158 8.15 12.86 13.17
CA CYS A 158 7.58 11.67 12.55
C CYS A 158 6.23 11.97 11.90
N LEU A 159 5.32 12.63 12.61
CA LEU A 159 4.00 13.00 12.08
C LEU A 159 4.10 13.93 10.87
N VAL A 160 4.94 14.97 10.92
CA VAL A 160 5.13 15.89 9.79
C VAL A 160 5.67 15.15 8.56
N TYR A 161 6.62 14.23 8.73
CA TYR A 161 7.16 13.45 7.62
C TYR A 161 6.14 12.49 7.02
N ILE A 162 5.36 11.80 7.84
CA ILE A 162 4.30 10.88 7.41
C ILE A 162 3.24 11.64 6.62
N ILE A 163 2.75 12.75 7.19
CA ILE A 163 1.74 13.62 6.58
C ILE A 163 2.30 14.28 5.31
N SER A 164 3.61 14.47 5.19
CA SER A 164 4.20 15.02 3.98
C SER A 164 4.36 13.96 2.89
N ILE A 165 4.92 12.79 3.20
CA ILE A 165 5.31 11.82 2.16
C ILE A 165 4.16 10.95 1.67
N ILE A 166 3.29 10.45 2.56
CA ILE A 166 2.24 9.50 2.17
C ILE A 166 1.17 10.17 1.29
N PRO A 167 0.44 11.20 1.77
CA PRO A 167 -0.53 11.88 0.91
C PRO A 167 0.19 12.69 -0.17
N GLY A 168 1.43 13.13 0.06
CA GLY A 168 2.28 13.73 -0.98
C GLY A 168 2.44 12.82 -2.18
N THR A 169 2.83 11.56 -1.98
CA THR A 169 2.99 10.56 -3.03
C THR A 169 1.69 10.29 -3.76
N ILE A 170 0.57 10.10 -3.04
CA ILE A 170 -0.74 9.85 -3.65
C ILE A 170 -1.18 11.05 -4.51
N LEU A 171 -1.02 12.28 -4.01
CA LEU A 171 -1.36 13.49 -4.74
C LEU A 171 -0.39 13.75 -5.90
N PHE A 172 0.87 13.35 -5.76
CA PHE A 172 1.90 13.46 -6.80
C PHE A 172 1.57 12.53 -7.98
N TRP A 173 1.14 11.31 -7.68
CA TRP A 173 0.56 10.38 -8.64
C TRP A 173 -0.63 10.98 -9.38
N LYS A 174 -1.56 11.62 -8.66
CA LYS A 174 -2.72 12.31 -9.23
C LYS A 174 -2.40 13.65 -9.92
N ARG A 175 -1.11 13.97 -10.13
CA ARG A 175 -0.64 15.21 -10.76
C ARG A 175 -1.19 16.49 -10.10
N LYS A 176 -1.47 16.44 -8.80
CA LYS A 176 -2.00 17.59 -8.05
C LYS A 176 -0.86 18.47 -7.57
N ARG A 177 -1.05 19.80 -7.64
CA ARG A 177 -0.10 20.81 -7.15
C ARG A 177 0.37 20.49 -5.73
N LEU A 178 -0.55 20.17 -4.82
CA LEU A 178 -0.24 19.84 -3.43
C LEU A 178 0.69 18.62 -3.29
N GLY A 179 0.58 17.63 -4.19
CA GLY A 179 1.47 16.48 -4.18
C GLY A 179 2.92 16.85 -4.46
N TRP A 180 3.15 17.75 -5.42
CA TRP A 180 4.49 18.30 -5.68
C TRP A 180 4.99 19.13 -4.48
N VAL A 181 4.12 19.92 -3.86
CA VAL A 181 4.48 20.73 -2.68
C VAL A 181 4.93 19.86 -1.51
N LEU A 182 4.12 18.86 -1.13
CA LEU A 182 4.39 18.00 0.01
C LEU A 182 5.62 17.11 -0.21
N THR A 183 5.78 16.53 -1.40
CA THR A 183 6.97 15.72 -1.74
C THR A 183 8.23 16.57 -1.77
N THR A 184 8.17 17.79 -2.33
CA THR A 184 9.32 18.72 -2.32
C THR A 184 9.68 19.13 -0.89
N PHE A 185 8.68 19.48 -0.07
CA PHE A 185 8.90 19.84 1.34
C PHE A 185 9.57 18.69 2.10
N TYR A 186 9.07 17.47 1.93
CA TYR A 186 9.67 16.27 2.52
C TYR A 186 11.13 16.08 2.08
N MET A 187 11.42 16.10 0.77
CA MET A 187 12.75 15.84 0.24
C MET A 187 13.78 16.88 0.69
N VAL A 188 13.41 18.17 0.71
CA VAL A 188 14.29 19.23 1.25
C VAL A 188 14.51 19.03 2.75
N SER A 189 13.45 18.75 3.49
CA SER A 189 13.53 18.53 4.93
C SER A 189 14.45 17.35 5.28
N VAL A 190 14.33 16.22 4.58
CA VAL A 190 15.21 15.07 4.77
C VAL A 190 16.65 15.40 4.37
N ALA A 191 16.87 16.10 3.25
CA ALA A 191 18.22 16.45 2.81
C ALA A 191 18.94 17.36 3.82
N VAL A 192 18.25 18.36 4.34
CA VAL A 192 18.77 19.28 5.37
C VAL A 192 18.98 18.54 6.70
N GLY A 193 18.05 17.66 7.08
CA GLY A 193 18.20 16.84 8.29
C GLY A 193 19.41 15.89 8.21
N LEU A 194 19.62 15.23 7.07
CA LEU A 194 20.80 14.39 6.83
C LEU A 194 22.09 15.21 6.83
N PHE A 195 22.05 16.44 6.33
CA PHE A 195 23.20 17.34 6.38
C PHE A 195 23.56 17.72 7.82
N PHE A 196 22.59 18.08 8.66
CA PHE A 196 22.85 18.34 10.08
C PHE A 196 23.39 17.10 10.81
N LEU A 197 22.86 15.92 10.49
CA LEU A 197 23.32 14.66 11.05
C LEU A 197 24.77 14.36 10.62
N LEU A 198 25.12 14.58 9.35
CA LEU A 198 26.50 14.48 8.87
C LEU A 198 27.44 15.45 9.61
N LEU A 199 27.03 16.71 9.82
CA LEU A 199 27.81 17.67 10.60
C LEU A 199 27.97 17.22 12.05
N TYR A 200 26.93 16.67 12.66
CA TYR A 200 26.98 16.16 14.03
C TYR A 200 28.02 15.04 14.19
N TYR A 201 27.99 14.04 13.30
CA TYR A 201 28.92 12.90 13.37
C TYR A 201 30.37 13.30 13.04
N THR A 202 30.57 14.28 12.16
CA THR A 202 31.92 14.74 11.78
C THR A 202 32.56 15.66 12.82
N THR A 203 31.77 16.33 13.66
CA THR A 203 32.27 17.32 14.65
C THR A 203 32.43 16.78 16.07
N LYS A 204 31.86 15.61 16.41
CA LYS A 204 32.05 14.95 17.72
C LYS A 204 32.93 13.69 17.61
N PRO A 205 34.26 13.79 17.70
CA PRO A 205 35.10 12.62 17.94
C PRO A 205 34.94 12.20 19.41
N GLY A 206 34.04 11.26 19.69
CA GLY A 206 33.93 10.68 21.04
C GLY A 206 35.15 9.79 21.37
N TYR A 207 35.46 9.64 22.67
CA TYR A 207 36.51 8.74 23.20
C TYR A 207 36.36 7.27 22.74
N GLN A 208 35.19 6.90 22.21
CA GLN A 208 34.92 5.61 21.58
C GLN A 208 35.55 5.45 20.20
N PHE A 209 35.99 6.53 19.52
CA PHE A 209 36.60 6.50 18.19
C PHE A 209 37.84 5.58 18.09
N ASN A 210 38.62 5.46 19.18
CA ASN A 210 39.78 4.56 19.23
C ASN A 210 39.44 3.08 19.54
N ARG A 211 38.23 2.79 20.03
CA ARG A 211 37.69 1.41 20.12
C ARG A 211 36.84 1.03 18.91
N MET A 212 36.37 2.04 18.18
CA MET A 212 35.54 1.92 16.98
C MET A 212 36.30 1.40 15.76
N VAL A 213 37.64 1.36 15.79
CA VAL A 213 38.46 0.70 14.74
C VAL A 213 38.20 -0.80 14.69
N ASP A 214 37.89 -1.44 15.82
CA ASP A 214 37.44 -2.85 15.84
C ASP A 214 35.96 -2.99 15.45
N GLU A 215 35.19 -1.89 15.45
CA GLU A 215 33.82 -1.78 14.91
C GLU A 215 33.78 -1.24 13.46
N PHE A 216 34.92 -1.08 12.76
CA PHE A 216 34.97 -0.64 11.35
C PHE A 216 34.19 -1.55 10.37
N MET A 217 33.69 -2.68 10.86
CA MET A 217 32.79 -3.59 10.16
C MET A 217 31.28 -3.24 10.34
N MET A 218 30.90 -2.22 11.11
CA MET A 218 29.49 -1.81 11.28
C MET A 218 29.13 -0.49 10.56
N SER A 219 28.57 -0.66 9.36
CA SER A 219 27.37 0.00 8.82
C SER A 219 27.28 1.52 8.57
N ASP A 220 27.91 2.43 9.33
CA ASP A 220 27.50 3.85 9.29
C ASP A 220 28.61 4.81 8.81
N LEU A 221 29.16 4.51 7.63
CA LEU A 221 30.14 5.40 6.98
C LEU A 221 29.48 6.73 6.55
N PRO A 222 30.13 7.89 6.78
CA PRO A 222 29.72 9.21 6.23
C PRO A 222 29.45 9.21 4.71
N MET A 223 30.04 8.24 4.01
CA MET A 223 29.79 7.96 2.59
C MET A 223 28.30 7.69 2.30
N TRP A 224 27.60 6.96 3.15
CA TRP A 224 26.17 6.66 2.95
C TRP A 224 25.31 7.93 3.03
N TYR A 225 25.56 8.80 4.02
CA TYR A 225 24.86 10.09 4.13
C TYR A 225 25.11 10.96 2.90
N SER A 226 26.35 10.97 2.40
CA SER A 226 26.70 11.73 1.19
C SER A 226 25.97 11.20 -0.05
N LEU A 227 25.85 9.87 -0.19
CA LEU A 227 25.11 9.23 -1.28
C LEU A 227 23.60 9.51 -1.18
N TYR A 228 23.03 9.46 0.02
CA TYR A 228 21.62 9.81 0.23
C TYR A 228 21.35 11.28 -0.09
N ILE A 229 22.21 12.21 0.34
CA ILE A 229 22.09 13.64 0.02
C ILE A 229 22.18 13.83 -1.51
N ALA A 230 23.15 13.19 -2.17
CA ALA A 230 23.29 13.28 -3.63
C ALA A 230 22.03 12.77 -4.36
N PHE A 231 21.46 11.65 -3.90
CA PHE A 231 20.21 11.13 -4.42
C PHE A 231 19.03 12.10 -4.22
N LEU A 232 18.87 12.68 -3.03
CA LEU A 232 17.83 13.65 -2.74
C LEU A 232 17.98 14.93 -3.58
N VAL A 233 19.21 15.42 -3.74
CA VAL A 233 19.53 16.58 -4.60
C VAL A 233 19.20 16.27 -6.06
N PHE A 234 19.53 15.08 -6.55
CA PHE A 234 19.14 14.64 -7.89
C PHE A 234 17.61 14.63 -8.05
N CYS A 235 16.89 14.13 -7.04
CA CYS A 235 15.43 14.13 -7.08
C CYS A 235 14.84 15.54 -7.10
N LEU A 236 15.37 16.44 -6.26
CA LEU A 236 14.98 17.84 -6.25
C LEU A 236 15.28 18.51 -7.59
N TYR A 237 16.45 18.28 -8.16
CA TYR A 237 16.81 18.80 -9.48
C TYR A 237 15.76 18.42 -10.55
N VAL A 238 15.33 17.16 -10.58
CA VAL A 238 14.29 16.71 -11.50
C VAL A 238 12.92 17.35 -11.19
N LEU A 239 12.53 17.46 -9.92
CA LEU A 239 11.28 18.11 -9.50
C LEU A 239 11.19 19.58 -9.92
N PHE A 240 12.34 20.27 -9.93
CA PHE A 240 12.43 21.68 -10.29
C PHE A 240 12.56 21.93 -11.80
N LYS A 241 12.69 20.89 -12.64
CA LYS A 241 12.67 21.06 -14.11
C LYS A 241 11.38 21.73 -14.55
N GLY A 242 11.50 22.74 -15.44
CA GLY A 242 10.36 23.54 -15.89
C GLY A 242 9.21 22.71 -16.47
N LYS A 243 9.50 21.70 -17.29
CA LYS A 243 8.47 20.80 -17.85
C LYS A 243 7.72 20.02 -16.77
N VAL A 244 8.40 19.57 -15.71
CA VAL A 244 7.78 18.88 -14.57
C VAL A 244 6.89 19.84 -13.79
N LYS A 245 7.40 21.03 -13.45
CA LYS A 245 6.63 22.06 -12.75
C LYS A 245 5.36 22.48 -13.48
N ASN A 246 5.40 22.51 -14.81
CA ASN A 246 4.25 22.84 -15.64
C ASN A 246 3.13 21.80 -15.53
N VAL A 247 3.46 20.50 -15.49
CA VAL A 247 2.47 19.42 -15.27
C VAL A 247 1.72 19.62 -13.95
N PHE A 248 2.42 20.03 -12.89
CA PHE A 248 1.83 20.28 -11.58
C PHE A 248 1.27 21.70 -11.39
N LYS A 249 1.28 22.53 -12.45
CA LYS A 249 0.80 23.93 -12.42
C LYS A 249 1.45 24.78 -11.31
N ILE A 250 2.77 24.63 -11.12
CA ILE A 250 3.52 25.35 -10.08
C ILE A 250 3.88 26.77 -10.57
N LYS A 251 3.36 27.80 -9.89
CA LYS A 251 3.71 29.20 -10.16
C LYS A 251 5.20 29.49 -9.89
N LYS A 252 5.74 30.51 -10.55
CA LYS A 252 7.07 31.07 -10.23
C LYS A 252 7.07 31.53 -8.75
N GLY A 253 8.16 31.30 -8.02
CA GLY A 253 8.28 31.64 -6.58
C GLY A 253 7.84 30.55 -5.60
N VAL A 254 6.77 29.78 -5.89
CA VAL A 254 6.24 28.76 -4.96
C VAL A 254 7.29 27.71 -4.57
N GLY A 255 8.09 27.25 -5.54
CA GLY A 255 9.14 26.27 -5.27
C GLY A 255 10.22 26.79 -4.31
N PHE A 256 10.63 28.06 -4.46
CA PHE A 256 11.63 28.68 -3.59
C PHE A 256 11.09 28.87 -2.17
N LEU A 257 9.84 29.32 -2.05
CA LEU A 257 9.17 29.46 -0.76
C LEU A 257 9.12 28.13 0.00
N ILE A 258 8.79 27.02 -0.67
CA ILE A 258 8.74 25.69 -0.03
C ILE A 258 10.11 25.23 0.44
N VAL A 259 11.17 25.50 -0.33
CA VAL A 259 12.55 25.19 0.07
C VAL A 259 12.93 25.96 1.34
N ILE A 260 12.65 27.27 1.38
CA ILE A 260 12.91 28.10 2.57
C ILE A 260 12.14 27.58 3.78
N LEU A 261 10.83 27.32 3.64
CA LEU A 261 10.01 26.82 4.74
C LEU A 261 10.53 25.48 5.27
N ALA A 262 10.95 24.56 4.40
CA ALA A 262 11.52 23.28 4.80
C ALA A 262 12.86 23.45 5.54
N ILE A 263 13.73 24.35 5.07
CA ILE A 263 15.00 24.66 5.74
C ILE A 263 14.73 25.27 7.13
N ILE A 264 13.88 26.29 7.23
CA ILE A 264 13.53 26.93 8.51
C ILE A 264 12.96 25.90 9.49
N PHE A 265 12.03 25.07 9.01
CA PHE A 265 11.45 23.99 9.81
C PHE A 265 12.54 23.06 10.35
N GLN A 266 13.49 22.62 9.52
CA GLN A 266 14.61 21.78 9.97
C GLN A 266 15.56 22.49 10.92
N VAL A 267 15.89 23.75 10.68
CA VAL A 267 16.77 24.53 11.58
C VAL A 267 16.13 24.64 12.96
N LEU A 268 14.83 24.93 13.04
CA LEU A 268 14.10 25.00 14.30
C LEU A 268 14.07 23.65 15.03
N LEU A 269 13.95 22.55 14.29
CA LEU A 269 14.00 21.20 14.86
C LEU A 269 15.38 20.84 15.41
N TRP A 270 16.45 21.22 14.71
CA TRP A 270 17.83 20.94 15.12
C TRP A 270 18.37 21.92 16.16
N TYR A 271 17.71 23.07 16.34
CA TYR A 271 18.14 24.11 17.28
C TYR A 271 18.44 23.59 18.70
N PRO A 272 17.58 22.77 19.35
CA PRO A 272 17.87 22.23 20.69
C PRO A 272 19.15 21.40 20.71
N PHE A 273 19.38 20.60 19.67
CA PHE A 273 20.57 19.74 19.55
C PHE A 273 21.84 20.56 19.31
N ILE A 274 21.76 21.63 18.52
CA ILE A 274 22.89 22.54 18.28
C ILE A 274 23.29 23.26 19.58
N THR A 275 22.31 23.70 20.39
CA THR A 275 22.59 24.40 21.66
C THR A 275 23.21 23.50 22.73
N LEU A 276 22.96 22.19 22.66
CA LEU A 276 23.54 21.17 23.57
C LEU A 276 24.99 20.76 23.21
N ILE A 277 25.56 21.30 22.13
CA ILE A 277 26.94 21.01 21.69
C ILE A 277 27.97 21.99 22.28
N LYS A 278 27.50 23.04 22.98
CA LYS A 278 28.38 23.92 23.78
C LYS A 278 28.69 23.29 25.13
#